data_AF-A0AAD1Y7S9-F1
#
_entry.id   AF-A0AAD1Y7S9-F1
#
_cell.length_a   1.000
_cell.length_b   1.000
_cell.length_c   1.000
_cell.angle_alpha   90.00
_cell.angle_beta   90.00
_cell.angle_gamma   90.00
#
_symmetry.space_group_name_H-M   'P 1'
#
loop_
_entity.id
_entity.type
_entity.pdbx_description
1 polymer ?
#
loop_
_entity_poly.entity_id
_entity_poly.type
_entity_poly.pdbx_seq_one_letter_code
_entity_poly.pdbx_strand_id
1 'polypeptide(L)'
;MSDTEDTKEKMELMKEDYASEWFEANDIDEFDLEEKLMRVGCRPLKRKFLAFQKQNDGSELAYTKIKKMRQQLDNCYELLEYMQIAKARKLLK
;
A
#
# COMPACT_ATOMS: atom_id res chain seq x y z
N MET A 1 -2.81 0.20 30.25
CA MET A 1 -2.83 -1.10 29.53
C MET A 1 -3.64 -0.94 28.24
N SER A 2 -3.29 0.02 27.38
CA SER A 2 -4.13 0.44 26.24
C SER A 2 -3.43 0.29 24.88
N ASP A 3 -2.09 0.33 24.84
CA ASP A 3 -1.36 0.45 23.57
C ASP A 3 -1.13 -0.89 22.84
N THR A 4 -1.24 -2.02 23.54
CA THR A 4 -0.98 -3.36 22.99
C THR A 4 -2.15 -3.96 22.22
N GLU A 5 -3.39 -3.59 22.55
CA GLU A 5 -4.59 -4.09 21.85
C GLU A 5 -4.74 -3.42 20.48
N ASP A 6 -4.54 -2.11 20.43
CA ASP A 6 -4.64 -1.26 19.23
C ASP A 6 -3.66 -1.68 18.12
N THR A 7 -2.47 -2.14 18.52
CA THR A 7 -1.43 -2.61 17.59
C THR A 7 -1.79 -3.95 16.94
N LYS A 8 -2.48 -4.83 17.68
CA LYS A 8 -2.86 -6.17 17.22
C LYS A 8 -4.03 -6.07 16.23
N GLU A 9 -5.01 -5.23 16.54
CA GLU A 9 -6.16 -4.94 15.68
C GLU A 9 -5.72 -4.31 14.34
N LYS A 10 -4.80 -3.33 14.38
CA LYS A 10 -4.17 -2.78 13.16
C LYS A 10 -3.48 -3.83 12.29
N MET A 11 -2.85 -4.83 12.92
CA MET A 11 -2.13 -5.88 12.19
C MET A 11 -3.10 -6.87 11.53
N GLU A 12 -4.22 -7.19 12.19
CA GLU A 12 -5.27 -8.04 11.64
C GLU A 12 -5.99 -7.34 10.49
N LEU A 13 -6.37 -6.07 10.65
CA LEU A 13 -6.93 -5.23 9.57
C LEU A 13 -5.99 -5.18 8.37
N MET A 14 -4.67 -5.00 8.59
CA MET A 14 -3.69 -5.04 7.51
C MET A 14 -3.69 -6.37 6.75
N LYS A 15 -3.86 -7.51 7.44
CA LYS A 15 -3.91 -8.85 6.82
C LYS A 15 -5.20 -9.04 6.02
N GLU A 16 -6.34 -8.63 6.57
CA GLU A 16 -7.64 -8.70 5.90
C GLU A 16 -7.68 -7.81 4.67
N ASP A 17 -7.18 -6.59 4.75
CA ASP A 17 -7.02 -5.74 3.58
C ASP A 17 -6.03 -6.29 2.54
N TYR A 18 -5.10 -7.14 2.99
CA TYR A 18 -4.20 -7.84 2.09
C TYR A 18 -4.92 -8.96 1.33
N ALA A 19 -6.02 -9.48 1.88
CA ALA A 19 -6.86 -10.51 1.28
C ALA A 19 -8.06 -9.92 0.50
N SER A 20 -8.59 -8.77 0.90
CA SER A 20 -9.72 -8.11 0.25
C SER A 20 -9.37 -7.59 -1.15
N GLU A 21 -10.41 -7.45 -1.99
CA GLU A 21 -10.28 -6.84 -3.29
C GLU A 21 -9.76 -5.42 -3.14
N TRP A 22 -8.56 -5.17 -3.68
CA TRP A 22 -7.82 -3.93 -3.42
C TRP A 22 -8.55 -2.68 -3.95
N PHE A 23 -9.55 -2.87 -4.81
CA PHE A 23 -10.33 -1.82 -5.47
C PHE A 23 -11.72 -1.59 -4.85
N GLU A 24 -12.17 -2.42 -3.91
CA GLU A 24 -13.46 -2.23 -3.25
C GLU A 24 -13.27 -1.52 -1.90
N ALA A 25 -14.00 -0.42 -1.71
CA ALA A 25 -14.06 0.30 -0.43
C ALA A 25 -14.94 -0.45 0.56
N ASN A 26 -14.51 -0.52 1.82
CA ASN A 26 -15.26 -1.17 2.90
C ASN A 26 -15.55 -0.18 4.04
N ASP A 27 -16.01 -0.70 5.16
CA ASP A 27 -16.30 0.02 6.40
C ASP A 27 -15.14 0.89 6.90
N ILE A 28 -13.90 0.38 6.83
CA ILE A 28 -12.68 1.12 7.21
C ILE A 28 -12.50 2.38 6.33
N ASP A 29 -12.94 2.29 5.09
CA ASP A 29 -12.85 3.36 4.10
C ASP A 29 -14.12 4.23 4.06
N GLU A 30 -15.07 4.05 4.99
CA GLU A 30 -16.40 4.70 4.97
C GLU A 30 -17.16 4.47 3.65
N PHE A 31 -16.88 3.34 2.97
CA PHE A 31 -17.34 3.05 1.61
C PHE A 31 -16.93 4.10 0.56
N ASP A 32 -15.92 4.92 0.88
CA ASP A 32 -15.36 5.94 0.01
C ASP A 32 -14.13 5.39 -0.74
N LEU A 33 -14.19 5.46 -2.06
CA LEU A 33 -13.12 4.95 -2.92
C LEU A 33 -11.85 5.81 -2.85
N GLU A 34 -11.98 7.12 -2.61
CA GLU A 34 -10.84 7.99 -2.39
C GLU A 34 -10.10 7.56 -1.12
N GLU A 35 -10.79 7.35 0.00
CA GLU A 35 -10.16 6.85 1.24
C GLU A 35 -9.45 5.50 1.04
N LYS A 36 -10.09 4.58 0.32
CA LYS A 36 -9.46 3.31 -0.09
C LYS A 36 -8.16 3.55 -0.83
N LEU A 37 -8.17 4.40 -1.86
CA LEU A 37 -7.00 4.69 -2.68
C LEU A 37 -5.87 5.35 -1.87
N MET A 38 -6.22 6.25 -0.94
CA MET A 38 -5.28 6.90 -0.02
C MET A 38 -4.60 5.90 0.92
N ARG A 39 -5.27 4.80 1.25
CA ARG A 39 -4.77 3.76 2.15
C ARG A 39 -4.01 2.64 1.43
N VAL A 40 -4.48 2.23 0.25
CA VAL A 40 -4.00 1.00 -0.41
C VAL A 40 -3.51 1.16 -1.85
N GLY A 41 -3.46 2.38 -2.39
CA GLY A 41 -3.16 2.65 -3.81
C GLY A 41 -1.89 1.98 -4.36
N CYS A 42 -0.83 1.87 -3.55
CA CYS A 42 0.43 1.23 -3.98
C CYS A 42 0.49 -0.29 -3.80
N ARG A 43 -0.53 -0.92 -3.21
CA ARG A 43 -0.53 -2.38 -2.94
C ARG A 43 -0.41 -3.24 -4.19
N PRO A 44 -1.07 -2.96 -5.34
CA PRO A 44 -0.92 -3.78 -6.54
C PRO A 44 0.53 -3.85 -7.03
N LEU A 45 1.25 -2.72 -6.97
CA LEU A 45 2.65 -2.65 -7.37
C LEU A 45 3.56 -3.39 -6.38
N LYS A 46 3.30 -3.27 -5.06
CA LYS A 46 3.99 -4.04 -4.03
C LYS A 46 3.79 -5.53 -4.20
N ARG A 47 2.56 -6.00 -4.48
CA ARG A 47 2.27 -7.42 -4.74
C ARG A 47 3.06 -7.93 -5.95
N LYS A 48 3.08 -7.17 -7.05
CA LYS A 48 3.89 -7.51 -8.24
C LYS A 48 5.37 -7.58 -7.92
N PHE A 49 5.90 -6.61 -7.18
CA PHE A 49 7.30 -6.58 -6.76
C PHE A 49 7.67 -7.80 -5.93
N LEU A 50 6.89 -8.13 -4.89
CA LEU A 50 7.14 -9.29 -4.03
C LEU A 50 7.01 -10.62 -4.78
N ALA A 51 6.02 -10.74 -5.67
CA ALA A 51 5.86 -11.93 -6.51
C ALA A 51 7.08 -12.13 -7.42
N PHE A 52 7.56 -11.05 -8.06
CA PHE A 52 8.75 -11.11 -8.89
C PHE A 52 10.00 -11.44 -8.06
N GLN A 53 10.15 -10.85 -6.87
CA GLN A 53 11.28 -11.15 -5.98
C GLN A 53 11.32 -12.63 -5.55
N LYS A 54 10.17 -13.26 -5.33
CA LYS A 54 10.08 -14.69 -4.96
C LYS A 54 10.42 -15.66 -6.10
N GLN A 55 10.17 -15.26 -7.35
CA GLN A 55 10.28 -16.14 -8.51
C GLN A 55 11.65 -16.09 -9.21
N ASN A 56 12.48 -15.10 -8.92
CA ASN A 56 13.74 -14.92 -9.65
C ASN A 56 14.89 -15.76 -9.09
N ASP A 57 15.73 -16.19 -10.02
CA ASP A 57 16.93 -17.01 -9.83
C ASP A 57 18.19 -16.20 -9.46
N GLY A 58 18.10 -14.87 -9.38
CA GLY A 58 19.23 -13.98 -9.12
C GLY A 58 20.04 -13.59 -10.36
N SER A 59 19.54 -13.88 -11.58
CA SER A 59 20.17 -13.44 -12.82
C SER A 59 20.30 -11.91 -12.93
N GLU A 60 21.26 -11.43 -13.74
CA GLU A 60 21.49 -10.00 -13.96
C GLU A 60 20.26 -9.29 -14.58
N LEU A 61 19.55 -9.97 -15.48
CA LEU A 61 18.29 -9.50 -16.05
C LEU A 61 17.19 -9.39 -14.98
N ALA A 62 17.11 -10.37 -14.07
CA ALA A 62 16.20 -10.31 -12.93
C ALA A 62 16.52 -9.13 -12.02
N TYR A 63 17.80 -8.89 -11.74
CA TYR A 63 18.26 -7.79 -10.88
C TYR A 63 17.87 -6.42 -11.42
N THR A 64 18.15 -6.15 -12.71
CA THR A 64 17.79 -4.86 -13.34
C THR A 64 16.28 -4.62 -13.32
N LYS A 65 15.47 -5.66 -13.56
CA LYS A 65 14.02 -5.57 -13.51
C LYS A 65 13.50 -5.37 -12.09
N ILE A 66 14.05 -6.06 -11.08
CA ILE A 66 13.74 -5.87 -9.66
C ILE A 66 14.03 -4.41 -9.27
N LYS A 67 15.19 -3.88 -9.64
CA LYS A 67 15.58 -2.49 -9.36
C LYS A 67 14.59 -1.49 -9.94
N LYS A 68 14.17 -1.68 -11.19
CA LYS A 68 13.16 -0.82 -11.85
C LYS A 68 11.81 -0.89 -11.14
N MET A 69 11.35 -2.09 -10.79
CA MET A 69 10.08 -2.26 -10.06
C MET A 69 10.15 -1.62 -8.66
N ARG A 70 11.30 -1.69 -7.99
CA ARG A 70 11.51 -1.02 -6.72
C ARG A 70 11.39 0.50 -6.85
N GLN A 71 12.06 1.09 -7.84
CA GLN A 71 11.95 2.53 -8.08
C GLN A 71 10.50 2.97 -8.35
N GLN A 72 9.75 2.19 -9.15
CA GLN A 72 8.34 2.50 -9.39
C GLN A 72 7.50 2.44 -8.11
N LEU A 73 7.81 1.50 -7.21
CA LEU A 73 7.13 1.37 -5.92
C LEU A 73 7.45 2.55 -4.99
N ASP A 74 8.72 2.95 -4.93
CA ASP A 74 9.15 4.10 -4.13
C ASP A 74 8.47 5.38 -4.64
N ASN A 75 8.45 5.62 -5.96
CA ASN A 75 7.73 6.75 -6.57
C ASN A 75 6.22 6.73 -6.26
N CYS A 76 5.61 5.54 -6.20
CA CYS A 76 4.19 5.43 -5.83
C CYS A 76 3.95 5.91 -4.40
N TYR A 77 4.81 5.50 -3.46
CA TYR A 77 4.69 5.89 -2.06
C TYR A 77 4.91 7.39 -1.86
N GLU A 78 5.90 7.98 -2.54
CA GLU A 78 6.11 9.43 -2.53
C GLU A 78 4.87 10.18 -3.02
N LEU A 79 4.30 9.76 -4.16
CA LEU A 79 3.08 10.37 -4.68
C LEU A 79 1.89 10.22 -3.72
N LEU A 80 1.74 9.04 -3.10
CA LEU A 80 0.68 8.78 -2.13
C LEU A 80 0.80 9.70 -0.91
N GLU A 81 2.01 9.89 -0.40
CA GLU A 81 2.29 10.80 0.71
C GLU A 81 1.93 12.25 0.33
N TYR A 82 2.32 12.71 -0.85
CA TYR A 82 1.93 14.03 -1.34
C TYR A 82 0.40 14.22 -1.41
N MET A 83 -0.32 13.20 -1.88
CA MET A 83 -1.79 13.25 -1.92
C MET A 83 -2.38 13.30 -0.50
N GLN A 84 -1.82 12.54 0.46
CA GLN A 84 -2.30 12.50 1.84
C GLN A 84 -2.13 13.87 2.51
N ILE A 85 -0.98 14.50 2.31
CA ILE A 85 -0.72 15.87 2.78
C ILE A 85 -1.70 16.87 2.13
N ALA A 86 -1.93 16.77 0.82
CA ALA A 86 -2.85 17.66 0.12
C ALA A 86 -4.29 17.53 0.62
N LYS A 87 -4.75 16.30 0.89
CA LYS A 87 -6.08 16.02 1.46
C LYS A 87 -6.21 16.59 2.88
N ALA A 88 -5.23 16.33 3.74
CA ALA A 88 -5.21 16.88 5.10
C ALA A 88 -5.29 18.41 5.10
N ARG A 89 -4.58 19.09 4.17
CA ARG A 89 -4.66 20.56 4.03
C ARG A 89 -6.02 21.07 3.58
N LYS A 90 -6.79 20.29 2.81
CA LYS A 90 -8.16 20.67 2.43
C LYS A 90 -9.12 20.59 3.62
N LEU A 91 -8.94 19.60 4.49
CA LEU A 91 -9.76 19.40 5.70
C LEU A 91 -9.51 20.44 6.80
N LEU A 92 -8.37 21.16 6.75
CA LEU A 92 -8.02 22.23 7.69
C LEU A 92 -8.56 23.62 7.29
N LYS A 93 -9.28 23.72 6.17
CA LYS A 93 -9.91 24.96 5.69
C LYS A 93 -11.41 24.90 5.87
#